data_AF-A0A485ASP7-F1
#
_entry.id   AF-A0A485ASP7-F1
#
_cell.length_a   1.000
_cell.length_b   1.000
_cell.length_c   1.000
_cell.angle_alpha   90.00
_cell.angle_beta   90.00
_cell.angle_gamma   90.00
#
_symmetry.space_group_name_H-M   'P 1'
#
loop_
_entity.id
_entity.type
_entity.pdbx_description
1 polymer ?
#
loop_
_entity_poly.entity_id
_entity_poly.type
_entity_poly.pdbx_seq_one_letter_code
_entity_poly.pdbx_strand_id
1 'polypeptide(L)' 'MSTIVDTFIALPCYESIAILYQDEHLLLINKPAGLLSLSGKNPQNLDSVHHRLVQTISRLYPSFTVWILVPPG' A
#
# COMPACT_ATOMS: atom_id res chain seq x y z
N MET A 1 17.30 -12.87 23.35
CA MET A 1 16.52 -12.48 22.16
C MET A 1 17.01 -11.13 21.70
N SER A 2 17.83 -11.08 20.65
CA SER A 2 18.31 -9.82 20.09
C SER A 2 17.18 -9.15 19.34
N THR A 3 16.73 -7.99 19.82
CA THR A 3 15.73 -7.18 19.12
C THR A 3 16.36 -6.66 17.83
N ILE A 4 15.95 -7.20 16.69
CA ILE A 4 16.28 -6.61 15.38
C ILE A 4 15.48 -5.31 15.31
N VAL A 5 16.17 -4.19 15.49
CA VAL A 5 15.61 -2.84 15.37
C VAL A 5 15.57 -2.50 13.87
N ASP A 6 14.37 -2.30 13.34
CA ASP A 6 14.17 -1.82 11.97
C ASP A 6 14.45 -0.32 11.92
N THR A 7 15.65 0.04 11.46
CA THR A 7 16.12 1.44 11.36
C THR A 7 15.78 2.09 10.02
N PHE A 8 15.18 1.36 9.08
CA PHE A 8 14.78 1.93 7.81
C PHE A 8 13.52 2.76 7.99
N ILE A 9 13.53 3.99 7.47
CA ILE A 9 12.37 4.89 7.45
C ILE A 9 12.20 5.39 6.03
N ALA A 10 11.06 5.07 5.41
CA ALA A 10 10.73 5.55 4.08
C ALA A 10 10.46 7.06 4.13
N LEU A 11 10.87 7.77 3.09
CA LEU A 11 10.51 9.18 2.92
C LEU A 11 8.98 9.31 2.73
N PRO A 12 8.37 10.39 3.23
CA PRO A 12 6.95 10.62 3.01
C PRO A 12 6.66 10.78 1.52
N CYS A 13 5.61 10.12 1.05
CA CYS A 13 5.13 10.23 -0.32
C CYS A 13 3.78 10.96 -0.31
N TYR A 14 3.69 12.08 -1.02
CA TYR A 14 2.43 12.87 -1.08
C TYR A 14 1.61 12.59 -2.34
N GLU A 15 2.11 11.72 -3.21
CA GLU A 15 1.41 11.36 -4.45
C GLU A 15 0.19 10.49 -4.16
N SER A 16 -0.89 10.73 -4.91
CA SER A 16 -2.10 9.93 -4.87
C SER A 16 -1.93 8.64 -5.67
N ILE A 17 -2.61 7.58 -5.25
CA ILE A 17 -2.65 6.31 -5.99
C ILE A 17 -3.75 6.41 -7.04
N ALA A 18 -3.40 6.30 -8.33
CA ALA A 18 -4.37 6.26 -9.40
C ALA A 18 -4.85 4.81 -9.63
N ILE A 19 -6.15 4.59 -9.76
CA ILE A 19 -6.72 3.30 -10.15
C ILE A 19 -6.70 3.24 -11.68
N LEU A 20 -6.03 2.23 -12.22
CA LEU A 20 -5.93 2.01 -13.67
C LEU A 20 -7.02 1.05 -14.14
N TYR A 21 -7.38 0.07 -13.32
CA TYR A 21 -8.42 -0.91 -13.60
C TYR A 21 -8.99 -1.47 -12.30
N GLN A 22 -10.29 -1.78 -12.29
CA GLN A 22 -10.99 -2.35 -11.15
C GLN A 22 -12.10 -3.27 -11.63
N ASP A 23 -12.15 -4.48 -11.09
CA ASP A 23 -13.30 -5.39 -11.19
C ASP A 23 -13.63 -5.99 -9.82
N GLU A 24 -14.41 -7.08 -9.79
CA GLU A 24 -14.84 -7.77 -8.56
C GLU A 24 -13.70 -8.51 -7.82
N HIS A 25 -12.58 -8.76 -8.48
CA HIS A 25 -11.50 -9.59 -7.95
C HIS A 25 -10.13 -8.92 -7.98
N LEU A 26 -9.94 -7.91 -8.83
CA LEU A 26 -8.67 -7.28 -9.14
C LEU A 26 -8.77 -5.77 -9.06
N LEU A 27 -7.72 -5.17 -8.50
CA LEU A 27 -7.50 -3.73 -8.50
C LEU A 27 -6.09 -3.45 -9.01
N LEU A 28 -6.02 -2.86 -10.19
CA LEU A 28 -4.77 -2.39 -10.78
C LEU A 28 -4.59 -0.91 -10.44
N ILE A 29 -3.43 -0.59 -9.87
CA ILE A 29 -3.09 0.78 -9.49
C ILE A 29 -1.78 1.22 -10.13
N ASN A 30 -1.66 2.53 -10.34
CA ASN A 30 -0.37 3.15 -10.59
C ASN A 30 0.27 3.47 -9.23
N LYS A 31 1.28 2.68 -8.84
CA LYS A 31 1.97 2.88 -7.57
C LYS A 31 3.02 3.99 -7.74
N PRO A 32 2.97 5.09 -6.95
CA PRO A 32 4.01 6.09 -7.00
C PRO A 32 5.36 5.54 -6.54
N ALA A 33 6.43 6.14 -7.06
CA ALA A 33 7.79 5.84 -6.62
C ALA A 33 7.96 6.26 -5.15
N GLY A 34 8.74 5.51 -4.39
CA GLY A 34 8.99 5.82 -2.98
C GLY A 34 7.87 5.46 -1.99
N LEU A 35 6.66 5.12 -2.46
CA LEU A 35 5.61 4.57 -1.59
C LEU A 35 5.76 3.04 -1.44
N LEU A 36 5.68 2.58 -0.19
CA LEU A 36 5.72 1.16 0.15
C LEU A 36 4.48 0.44 -0.36
N SER A 37 4.64 -0.76 -0.91
CA SER A 37 3.50 -1.59 -1.30
C SER A 37 2.72 -2.12 -0.08
N LEU A 38 3.45 -2.54 0.97
CA LEU A 38 2.92 -3.00 2.25
C LEU A 38 3.48 -2.16 3.39
N SER A 39 2.75 -2.07 4.51
CA SER A 39 3.22 -1.35 5.69
C SER A 39 4.44 -2.06 6.30
N GLY A 40 5.45 -1.28 6.64
CA GLY A 40 6.67 -1.78 7.29
C GLY A 40 6.45 -2.15 8.75
N LYS A 41 7.45 -2.79 9.35
CA LYS A 41 7.43 -3.15 10.79
C LYS A 41 7.67 -1.92 11.67
N ASN A 42 8.50 -0.99 11.21
CA ASN A 42 8.67 0.29 11.87
C ASN A 42 7.35 1.09 11.85
N PRO A 43 6.84 1.59 13.01
CA PRO A 43 5.61 2.39 13.08
C PRO A 43 5.61 3.66 12.22
N GLN A 44 6.79 4.18 11.86
CA GLN A 44 6.90 5.32 10.95
C GLN A 44 6.66 4.95 9.47
N ASN A 45 6.71 3.65 9.14
CA ASN A 45 6.48 3.08 7.81
C ASN A 45 5.07 2.47 7.67
N LEU A 46 4.09 2.98 8.44
CA LEU A 46 2.71 2.52 8.32
C LEU A 46 2.08 2.95 6.99
N ASP A 47 2.49 4.10 6.48
CA ASP A 47 1.98 4.63 5.22
C ASP A 47 2.45 3.77 4.03
N SER A 48 1.49 3.16 3.36
CA SER A 48 1.71 2.23 2.25
C SER A 48 0.49 2.21 1.34
N VAL A 49 0.65 1.65 0.15
CA VAL A 49 -0.46 1.39 -0.77
C VAL A 49 -1.56 0.62 -0.07
N HIS A 50 -1.22 -0.50 0.57
CA HIS A 50 -2.20 -1.32 1.28
C HIS A 50 -2.92 -0.52 2.37
N HIS A 51 -2.20 0.26 3.17
CA HIS A 51 -2.79 1.07 4.22
C HIS A 51 -3.80 2.09 3.67
N ARG A 52 -3.43 2.85 2.64
CA ARG A 52 -4.30 3.85 2.01
C ARG A 52 -5.52 3.23 1.32
N LEU A 53 -5.32 2.11 0.62
CA LEU A 53 -6.39 1.41 -0.08
C LEU A 53 -7.36 0.73 0.88
N VAL A 54 -6.89 0.12 1.98
CA VAL A 54 -7.78 -0.44 3.01
C VAL A 54 -8.69 0.65 3.59
N GLN A 55 -8.14 1.83 3.90
CA GLN A 55 -8.96 2.93 4.42
C GLN A 55 -10.04 3.41 3.43
N THR A 56 -9.76 3.33 2.13
CA THR A 56 -10.63 3.83 1.07
C THR A 56 -11.64 2.77 0.60
N ILE A 57 -11.20 1.53 0.38
CA ILE A 57 -11.93 0.45 -0.30
C ILE A 57 -12.66 -0.47 0.68
N SER A 58 -12.12 -0.67 1.89
CA SER A 58 -12.77 -1.55 2.89
C SER A 58 -14.19 -1.07 3.25
N ARG A 59 -14.46 0.24 3.11
CA ARG A 59 -15.80 0.81 3.32
C ARG A 59 -16.80 0.45 2.22
N LEU A 60 -16.34 0.20 1.00
CA LEU A 60 -17.20 0.00 -0.16
C LEU A 60 -17.39 -1.49 -0.49
N TYR A 61 -16.39 -2.33 -0.17
CA TYR A 61 -16.43 -3.76 -0.46
C TYR A 61 -15.77 -4.58 0.66
N PRO A 62 -16.54 -4.98 1.71
CA PRO A 62 -16.00 -5.68 2.87
C PRO A 62 -15.45 -7.09 2.57
N SER A 63 -15.80 -7.67 1.41
CA SER A 63 -15.31 -8.99 0.97
C SER A 63 -14.17 -8.90 -0.05
N PHE A 64 -13.71 -7.69 -0.41
CA PHE A 64 -12.68 -7.49 -1.42
C PHE A 64 -11.29 -7.69 -0.80
N THR A 65 -10.60 -8.77 -1.18
CA THR A 65 -9.19 -8.96 -0.82
C THR A 65 -8.34 -8.09 -1.73
N VAL A 66 -7.60 -7.12 -1.18
CA VAL A 66 -6.78 -6.20 -1.98
C VAL A 66 -5.54 -6.94 -2.50
N TRP A 67 -5.59 -7.43 -3.73
CA TRP A 67 -4.43 -7.93 -4.47
C TRP A 67 -3.81 -6.78 -5.27
N ILE A 68 -2.73 -6.19 -4.76
CA ILE A 68 -2.05 -5.06 -5.38
C ILE A 68 -1.14 -5.59 -6.50
N LEU A 69 -1.54 -5.41 -7.75
CA LEU A 69 -0.63 -5.59 -8.89
C LEU A 69 0.07 -4.26 -9.18
N VAL A 70 1.37 -4.20 -8.91
CA VAL A 70 2.22 -3.05 -9.26
C VAL A 70 2.93 -3.39 -10.57
N PRO A 71 2.62 -2.74 -11.69
CA PRO A 71 3.36 -2.99 -12.92
C PRO A 71 4.84 -2.61 -12.72
N PRO A 72 5.80 -3.37 -13.29
CA PRO A 72 7.19 -2.95 -13.34
C PRO A 72 7.27 -1.65 -14.17
N GLY A 73 7.85 -0.61 -13.58
CA GLY A 73 8.24 0.60 -14.29
C GLY A 73 9.47 0.39 -15.14
#